data_AF-A0A433RP17-F1
#
_entry.id   AF-A0A433RP17-F1
#
_cell.length_a   1.000
_cell.length_b   1.000
_cell.length_c   1.000
_cell.angle_alpha   90.00
_cell.angle_beta   90.00
_cell.angle_gamma   90.00
#
_symmetry.space_group_name_H-M   'P 1'
#
loop_
_entity.id
_entity.type
_entity.pdbx_description
1 polymer ?
#
loop_
_entity_poly.entity_id
_entity_poly.type
_entity_poly.pdbx_seq_one_letter_code
_entity_poly.pdbx_strand_id
1 'polypeptide(L)' 'MENKQIKSKNRVVDHGEVLTPDWLVDDMLDLIPLDASKISSRYLENSSGEGAFLLGILKRKLDIVFET' A
#
# COMPACT_ATOMS: atom_id res chain seq x y z
N MET A 1 -4.60 18.19 -6.02
CA MET A 1 -3.75 17.64 -7.10
C MET A 1 -4.62 16.72 -7.95
N GLU A 2 -4.43 16.72 -9.27
CA GLU A 2 -5.17 15.85 -10.17
C GLU A 2 -4.71 14.39 -9.91
N ASN A 3 -5.49 13.62 -9.15
CA ASN A 3 -5.16 12.25 -8.78
C ASN A 3 -5.40 11.33 -9.98
N LYS A 4 -4.40 11.26 -10.86
CA LYS A 4 -4.44 10.35 -12.01
C LYS A 4 -4.19 8.93 -11.55
N GLN A 5 -5.26 8.21 -11.20
CA GLN A 5 -5.23 6.81 -10.76
C GLN A 5 -4.82 5.83 -11.87
N ILE A 6 -4.61 6.31 -13.10
CA ILE A 6 -4.19 5.50 -14.24
C ILE A 6 -3.14 6.26 -15.05
N LYS A 7 -2.12 5.56 -15.54
CA LYS A 7 -1.11 6.15 -16.44
C LYS A 7 -1.69 6.42 -17.83
N SER A 8 -2.45 5.45 -18.37
CA SER A 8 -3.18 5.57 -19.63
C SER A 8 -4.31 4.56 -19.71
N LYS A 9 -5.30 4.78 -20.60
CA LYS A 9 -6.39 3.82 -20.82
C LYS A 9 -5.89 2.47 -21.37
N ASN A 10 -4.91 2.48 -22.28
CA ASN A 10 -4.37 1.24 -22.87
C ASN A 10 -3.78 0.32 -21.78
N ARG A 11 -3.02 0.87 -20.82
CA ARG A 11 -2.45 0.06 -19.74
C ARG A 11 -3.49 -0.53 -18.79
N VAL A 12 -4.63 0.13 -18.62
CA VAL A 12 -5.76 -0.43 -17.86
C VAL A 12 -6.37 -1.60 -18.62
N VAL A 13 -6.65 -1.43 -19.92
CA VAL A 13 -7.31 -2.44 -20.75
C VAL A 13 -6.40 -3.66 -20.98
N ASP A 14 -5.14 -3.42 -21.31
CA ASP A 14 -4.20 -4.47 -21.75
C ASP A 14 -3.47 -5.14 -20.58
N HIS A 15 -3.34 -4.45 -19.43
CA HIS A 15 -2.52 -4.93 -18.31
C HIS A 15 -3.18 -4.82 -16.93
N GLY A 16 -4.38 -4.21 -16.82
CA GLY A 16 -5.02 -3.99 -15.53
C GLY A 16 -4.25 -3.04 -14.61
N GLU A 17 -3.35 -2.19 -15.13
CA GLU A 17 -2.55 -1.30 -14.29
C GLU A 17 -3.40 -0.15 -13.73
N VAL A 18 -3.40 -0.03 -12.41
CA VAL A 18 -4.00 1.09 -11.66
C VAL A 18 -3.03 1.56 -10.57
N LEU A 19 -3.20 2.81 -10.14
CA LEU A 19 -2.41 3.42 -9.07
C LEU A 19 -3.30 3.66 -7.86
N THR A 20 -2.98 2.98 -6.76
CA THR A 20 -3.64 3.17 -5.47
C THR A 20 -3.17 4.48 -4.86
N PRO A 21 -4.06 5.44 -4.54
CA PRO A 21 -3.66 6.70 -3.92
C PRO A 21 -3.28 6.51 -2.44
N ASP A 22 -2.36 7.33 -1.95
CA ASP A 22 -1.79 7.20 -0.60
C ASP A 22 -2.85 7.17 0.51
N TRP A 23 -3.87 8.03 0.45
CA TRP A 23 -4.95 8.06 1.45
C TRP A 23 -5.71 6.73 1.53
N LEU A 24 -5.89 6.03 0.40
CA LEU A 24 -6.58 4.75 0.36
C LEU A 24 -5.67 3.65 0.92
N VAL A 25 -4.36 3.74 0.67
CA VAL A 25 -3.38 2.84 1.29
C VAL A 25 -3.46 2.98 2.81
N ASP A 26 -3.44 4.21 3.33
CA ASP A 26 -3.52 4.46 4.77
C ASP A 26 -4.84 3.95 5.38
N ASP A 27 -5.99 4.29 4.79
CA ASP A 27 -7.30 3.85 5.25
C ASP A 27 -7.41 2.31 5.27
N MET A 28 -6.90 1.63 4.23
CA MET A 28 -6.95 0.18 4.15
C MET A 28 -5.99 -0.50 5.14
N LEU A 29 -4.81 0.08 5.37
CA LEU A 29 -3.88 -0.44 6.37
C LEU A 29 -4.38 -0.23 7.80
N ASP A 30 -5.22 0.78 8.04
CA ASP A 30 -5.88 1.01 9.34
C ASP A 30 -6.95 -0.03 9.68
N LEU A 31 -7.42 -0.79 8.69
CA LEU A 31 -8.29 -1.94 8.91
C LEU A 31 -7.54 -3.16 9.46
N ILE A 32 -6.20 -3.16 9.43
CA ILE A 32 -5.40 -4.27 9.94
C ILE A 32 -5.42 -4.21 11.48
N PRO A 33 -5.84 -5.29 12.17
CA PRO A 33 -5.87 -5.31 13.63
C PRO A 33 -4.48 -5.08 14.24
N LEU A 34 -4.42 -4.37 15.36
CA LEU A 34 -3.15 -4.09 16.07
C LEU A 34 -2.32 -5.36 16.36
N ASP A 35 -2.98 -6.48 16.68
CA ASP A 35 -2.30 -7.75 16.94
C ASP A 35 -1.57 -8.34 15.71
N ALA A 36 -2.01 -7.95 14.50
CA ALA A 36 -1.37 -8.30 13.24
C ALA A 36 -0.25 -7.31 12.86
N SER A 37 -0.13 -6.17 13.53
CA SER A 37 0.81 -5.08 13.20
C SER A 37 2.19 -5.16 13.86
N LYS A 38 2.57 -6.34 14.36
CA LYS A 38 3.88 -6.56 15.00
C LYS A 38 5.03 -6.44 14.00
N ILE A 39 6.20 -6.04 14.48
CA ILE A 39 7.42 -5.92 13.66
C ILE A 39 7.76 -7.24 12.94
N SER A 40 7.53 -8.37 13.61
CA SER A 40 7.77 -9.72 13.10
C SER A 40 6.68 -10.25 12.16
N SER A 41 5.54 -9.57 12.02
CA SER A 41 4.46 -10.01 11.13
C SER A 41 4.91 -10.08 9.68
N ARG A 42 4.28 -10.94 8.88
CA ARG A 42 4.50 -11.08 7.45
C ARG A 42 3.19 -10.80 6.73
N TYR A 43 3.28 -10.09 5.62
CA TYR A 43 2.14 -9.69 4.80
C TYR A 43 2.34 -10.20 3.37
N LEU A 44 1.24 -10.59 2.74
CA LEU A 44 1.21 -11.00 1.35
C LEU A 44 0.30 -10.05 0.59
N GLU A 45 0.84 -9.40 -0.43
CA GLU A 45 0.08 -8.63 -1.41
C GLU A 45 0.34 -9.28 -2.78
N ASN A 46 -0.66 -9.97 -3.31
CA ASN A 46 -0.52 -10.76 -4.54
C ASN A 46 -0.46 -9.89 -5.80
N SER A 47 -1.03 -8.68 -5.76
CA SER A 47 -1.10 -7.74 -6.90
C SER A 47 -0.40 -6.43 -6.54
N SER A 48 0.84 -6.56 -6.05
CA SER A 48 1.56 -5.45 -5.43
C SER A 48 1.81 -4.26 -6.36
N GLY A 49 1.83 -4.45 -7.68
CA GLY A 49 2.03 -3.37 -8.63
C GLY A 49 3.32 -2.59 -8.31
N GLU A 50 3.21 -1.29 -8.04
CA GLU A 50 4.33 -0.44 -7.60
C GLU A 50 4.69 -0.59 -6.11
N GLY A 51 4.00 -1.47 -5.39
CA GLY A 51 4.27 -1.80 -4.01
C GLY A 51 3.63 -0.85 -2.99
N ALA A 52 2.60 -0.08 -3.36
CA ALA A 52 2.01 0.95 -2.50
C ALA A 52 1.68 0.45 -1.07
N PHE A 53 1.01 -0.70 -0.95
CA PHE A 53 0.72 -1.33 0.35
C PHE A 53 1.96 -1.83 1.07
N LEU A 54 2.91 -2.44 0.34
CA LEU A 54 4.15 -2.96 0.93
C LEU A 54 5.03 -1.83 1.47
N LEU A 55 5.08 -0.70 0.76
CA LEU A 55 5.76 0.52 1.21
C LEU A 55 5.08 1.12 2.44
N GLY A 56 3.74 1.21 2.46
CA GLY A 56 2.99 1.65 3.64
C GLY A 56 3.23 0.75 4.86
N ILE A 57 3.23 -0.57 4.67
CA ILE A 57 3.55 -1.55 5.73
C ILE A 57 5.00 -1.36 6.22
N LEU A 58 5.96 -1.20 5.30
CA LEU A 58 7.36 -0.97 5.67
C LEU A 58 7.50 0.30 6.50
N LYS A 59 6.87 1.40 6.08
CA LYS A 59 6.87 2.67 6.82
C LYS A 59 6.36 2.49 8.24
N ARG A 60 5.15 1.94 8.42
CA ARG A 60 4.57 1.67 9.76
C ARG A 60 5.47 0.80 10.63
N LYS A 61 6.18 -0.17 10.03
CA LYS A 61 7.15 -0.99 10.75
C LYS A 61 8.40 -0.23 11.18
N LEU A 62 8.91 0.66 10.34
CA LEU A 62 10.05 1.52 10.68
C LEU A 62 9.64 2.51 11.78
N ASP A 63 8.43 3.04 11.74
CA ASP A 63 7.92 3.96 12.76
C ASP A 63 7.89 3.29 14.15
N ILE A 64 7.49 2.01 14.24
CA ILE A 64 7.59 1.21 15.47
C ILE A 64 9.02 1.15 16.04
N VAL A 65 10.05 1.17 15.18
CA VAL A 65 11.46 1.03 15.58
C VAL A 65 12.10 2.38 15.89
N PHE A 66 11.74 3.42 15.15
CA PHE A 66 12.44 4.71 15.17
C PHE A 66 11.67 5.85 15.84
N GLU A 67 10.35 5.78 15.96
CA GLU A 67 9.52 6.84 16.57
C GLU A 67 9.26 6.60 18.07
N THR A 68 10.24 6.08 18.81
CA THR A 68 10.16 5.98 20.29
C THR A 68 10.57 7.29 20.96
#